data_AF-A0A1C5MA67-F1
#
_entry.id   AF-A0A1C5MA67-F1
#
_cell.length_a   1.000
_cell.length_b   1.000
_cell.length_c   1.000
_cell.angle_alpha   90.00
_cell.angle_beta   90.00
_cell.angle_gamma   90.00
#
_symmetry.space_group_name_H-M   'P 1'
#
loop_
_entity.id
_entity.type
_entity.pdbx_description
1 polymer ?
#
loop_
_entity_poly.entity_id
_entity_poly.type
_entity_poly.pdbx_seq_one_letter_code
_entity_poly.pdbx_strand_id
1 'polypeptide(L)'
;MANTSFTRDEAILALDVLHFADKLRLNKESHEIAELSELLNELPIIPLSARRENFRSKGGVNGQLSKFRSSYNKGKKDPDVGTIFYEVADEFDGRKDELHKIASAIRKNCEFFKTATFGRELEGEDFPEGALLYHLHRVLETRDGRKIVRAENCEICHLNLSEIYKPTPGNFLQCHLTVPITELNSSKHYAADDFITVCPNCHAVLHRNRP
;
A
#
# COMPACT_ATOMS: atom_id res chain seq x y z
N MET A 1 -11.22 12.38 -23.23
CA MET A 1 -10.09 11.96 -22.35
C MET A 1 -10.50 10.68 -21.62
N ALA A 2 -9.64 9.66 -21.53
CA ALA A 2 -9.98 8.33 -20.98
C ALA A 2 -10.10 8.34 -19.44
N ASN A 3 -11.03 7.57 -18.86
CA ASN A 3 -11.24 7.54 -17.41
C ASN A 3 -9.96 7.14 -16.66
N THR A 4 -9.68 7.75 -15.51
CA THR A 4 -8.47 7.41 -14.73
C THR A 4 -8.55 5.96 -14.27
N SER A 5 -7.52 5.16 -14.60
CA SER A 5 -7.46 3.75 -14.26
C SER A 5 -7.52 3.53 -12.75
N PHE A 6 -8.03 2.37 -12.32
CA PHE A 6 -7.86 1.94 -10.94
C PHE A 6 -6.38 1.68 -10.68
N THR A 7 -5.92 2.04 -9.49
CA THR A 7 -4.60 1.65 -8.99
C THR A 7 -4.70 0.33 -8.23
N ARG A 8 -3.55 -0.22 -7.85
CA ARG A 8 -3.45 -1.45 -7.08
C ARG A 8 -4.17 -1.36 -5.73
N ASP A 9 -3.88 -0.32 -4.94
CA ASP A 9 -4.53 -0.10 -3.63
C ASP A 9 -6.05 0.00 -3.77
N GLU A 10 -6.54 0.69 -4.80
CA GLU A 10 -7.98 0.82 -5.03
C GLU A 10 -8.62 -0.52 -5.44
N ALA A 11 -7.91 -1.33 -6.22
CA ALA A 11 -8.34 -2.68 -6.57
C ALA A 11 -8.36 -3.61 -5.34
N ILE A 12 -7.34 -3.55 -4.47
CA ILE A 12 -7.28 -4.30 -3.21
C ILE A 12 -8.50 -3.96 -2.33
N LEU A 13 -8.77 -2.68 -2.10
CA LEU A 13 -9.92 -2.22 -1.30
C LEU A 13 -11.27 -2.64 -1.91
N ALA A 14 -11.37 -2.64 -3.24
CA ALA A 14 -12.59 -2.99 -3.93
C ALA A 14 -12.85 -4.52 -3.91
N LEU A 15 -11.81 -5.32 -4.12
CA LEU A 15 -11.88 -6.78 -4.03
C LEU A 15 -12.14 -7.26 -2.60
N ASP A 16 -11.58 -6.56 -1.60
CA ASP A 16 -11.87 -6.79 -0.18
C ASP A 16 -13.37 -6.68 0.11
N VAL A 17 -14.01 -5.59 -0.35
CA VAL A 17 -15.47 -5.42 -0.23
C VAL A 17 -16.22 -6.52 -0.98
N LEU A 18 -15.75 -6.93 -2.15
CA LEU A 18 -16.38 -8.01 -2.92
C LEU A 18 -16.35 -9.36 -2.19
N HIS A 19 -15.28 -9.64 -1.45
CA HIS A 19 -15.05 -10.91 -0.77
C HIS A 19 -15.66 -10.97 0.63
N PHE A 20 -15.68 -9.86 1.36
CA PHE A 20 -16.01 -9.83 2.79
C PHE A 20 -17.26 -9.01 3.14
N ALA A 21 -17.93 -8.36 2.19
CA ALA A 21 -19.23 -7.75 2.49
C ALA A 21 -20.27 -8.83 2.86
N ASP A 22 -20.96 -8.62 3.98
CA ASP A 22 -21.97 -9.54 4.56
C ASP A 22 -23.14 -9.88 3.62
N LYS A 23 -23.30 -9.15 2.50
CA LYS A 23 -24.43 -9.31 1.57
C LYS A 23 -24.03 -10.02 0.28
N LEU A 24 -24.72 -11.12 0.00
CA LEU A 24 -24.60 -11.93 -1.23
C LEU A 24 -24.73 -11.11 -2.54
N ARG A 25 -25.39 -9.93 -2.51
CA ARG A 25 -25.56 -9.02 -3.66
C ARG A 25 -25.32 -7.56 -3.28
N LEU A 26 -24.13 -7.06 -3.60
CA LEU A 26 -23.81 -5.64 -3.60
C LEU A 26 -24.55 -4.91 -4.73
N ASN A 27 -24.99 -3.69 -4.46
CA ASN A 27 -25.54 -2.77 -5.46
C ASN A 27 -25.12 -1.32 -5.13
N LYS A 28 -25.45 -0.35 -5.98
CA LYS A 28 -25.05 1.07 -5.79
C LYS A 28 -25.61 1.74 -4.52
N GLU A 29 -26.67 1.19 -3.93
CA GLU A 29 -27.31 1.65 -2.69
C GLU A 29 -26.79 0.90 -1.45
N SER A 30 -25.94 -0.11 -1.64
CA SER A 30 -25.24 -0.82 -0.56
C SER A 30 -24.38 0.16 0.24
N HIS A 31 -24.44 0.03 1.56
CA HIS A 31 -23.64 0.83 2.49
C HIS A 31 -22.14 0.63 2.21
N GLU A 32 -21.74 -0.61 1.97
CA GLU A 32 -20.37 -1.05 1.69
C GLU A 32 -19.81 -0.38 0.41
N ILE A 33 -20.66 -0.16 -0.60
CA ILE A 33 -20.28 0.58 -1.83
C ILE A 33 -20.16 2.07 -1.57
N ALA A 34 -21.04 2.63 -0.72
CA ALA A 34 -20.96 4.03 -0.34
C ALA A 34 -19.68 4.33 0.45
N GLU A 35 -19.35 3.50 1.44
CA GLU A 35 -18.11 3.61 2.22
C GLU A 35 -16.86 3.42 1.37
N LEU A 36 -16.86 2.43 0.46
CA LEU A 36 -15.76 2.24 -0.47
C LEU A 36 -15.58 3.48 -1.37
N SER A 37 -16.68 3.98 -1.95
CA SER A 37 -16.65 5.16 -2.83
C SER A 37 -16.09 6.39 -2.09
N GLU A 38 -16.50 6.61 -0.84
CA GLU A 38 -15.99 7.69 0.00
C GLU A 38 -14.49 7.52 0.28
N LEU A 39 -14.08 6.34 0.76
CA LEU A 39 -12.66 6.04 1.02
C LEU A 39 -11.79 6.27 -0.22
N LEU A 40 -12.17 5.74 -1.38
CA LEU A 40 -11.39 5.90 -2.61
C LEU A 40 -11.25 7.38 -3.03
N ASN A 41 -12.23 8.23 -2.67
CA ASN A 41 -12.16 9.67 -2.90
C ASN A 41 -11.28 10.39 -1.86
N GLU A 42 -11.08 9.83 -0.67
CA GLU A 42 -10.24 10.41 0.37
C GLU A 42 -8.74 10.09 0.19
N LEU A 43 -8.41 9.01 -0.51
CA LEU A 43 -7.02 8.58 -0.71
C LEU A 43 -6.22 9.52 -1.62
N PRO A 44 -4.92 9.76 -1.37
CA PRO A 44 -4.12 10.74 -2.11
C PRO A 44 -3.50 10.21 -3.41
N ILE A 45 -3.71 8.93 -3.76
CA ILE A 45 -3.00 8.24 -4.84
C ILE A 45 -3.18 8.92 -6.20
N ILE A 46 -4.42 9.28 -6.53
CA ILE A 46 -4.73 10.05 -7.73
C ILE A 46 -4.84 11.53 -7.35
N PRO A 47 -4.01 12.43 -7.91
CA PRO A 47 -4.05 13.85 -7.54
C PRO A 47 -5.38 14.48 -7.97
N LEU A 48 -5.85 15.49 -7.22
CA LEU A 48 -7.13 16.18 -7.49
C LEU A 48 -7.22 16.71 -8.94
N SER A 49 -6.11 17.15 -9.52
CA SER A 49 -6.02 17.62 -10.91
C SER A 49 -6.32 16.54 -11.96
N ALA A 50 -6.14 15.26 -11.61
CA ALA A 50 -6.43 14.12 -12.48
C ALA A 50 -7.83 13.51 -12.23
N ARG A 51 -8.60 14.04 -11.28
CA ARG A 51 -9.95 13.57 -10.94
C ARG A 51 -11.01 14.31 -11.75
N ARG A 52 -12.03 13.56 -12.15
CA ARG A 52 -13.24 14.08 -12.82
C ARG A 52 -14.36 14.23 -11.82
N GLU A 53 -15.42 14.91 -12.23
CA GLU A 53 -16.64 15.08 -11.43
C GLU A 53 -17.23 13.74 -10.93
N ASN A 54 -17.14 12.68 -11.74
CA ASN A 54 -17.64 11.35 -11.38
C ASN A 54 -16.56 10.37 -10.87
N PHE A 55 -15.39 10.88 -10.47
CA PHE A 55 -14.28 10.07 -9.96
C PHE A 55 -14.73 9.16 -8.81
N ARG A 56 -14.49 7.86 -8.96
CA ARG A 56 -14.85 6.82 -7.99
C ARG A 56 -16.27 6.95 -7.41
N SER A 57 -17.22 7.45 -8.21
CA SER A 57 -18.62 7.54 -7.81
C SER A 57 -19.21 6.16 -7.47
N LYS A 58 -20.19 6.11 -6.56
CA LYS A 58 -20.88 4.86 -6.15
C LYS A 58 -21.33 4.01 -7.33
N GLY A 59 -21.92 4.64 -8.35
CA GLY A 59 -22.36 3.98 -9.58
C GLY A 59 -21.20 3.41 -10.40
N GLY A 60 -20.11 4.17 -10.54
CA GLY A 60 -18.90 3.74 -11.25
C GLY A 60 -18.20 2.57 -10.56
N VAL A 61 -18.01 2.67 -9.24
CA VAL A 61 -17.39 1.62 -8.41
C VAL A 61 -18.22 0.33 -8.44
N ASN A 62 -19.54 0.43 -8.20
CA ASN A 62 -20.43 -0.73 -8.27
C ASN A 62 -20.43 -1.38 -9.67
N GLY A 63 -20.44 -0.55 -10.73
CA GLY A 63 -20.38 -1.03 -12.11
C GLY A 63 -19.12 -1.84 -12.39
N GLN A 64 -17.96 -1.34 -11.95
CA GLN A 64 -16.68 -2.04 -12.07
C GLN A 64 -16.68 -3.37 -11.32
N LEU A 65 -17.10 -3.39 -10.05
CA LEU A 65 -17.20 -4.61 -9.24
C LEU A 65 -18.17 -5.64 -9.81
N SER A 66 -19.32 -5.20 -10.32
CA SER A 66 -20.33 -6.08 -10.91
C SER A 66 -19.83 -6.73 -12.21
N LYS A 67 -19.20 -5.93 -13.08
CA LYS A 67 -18.59 -6.43 -14.32
C LYS A 67 -17.45 -7.39 -14.02
N PHE A 68 -16.55 -7.02 -13.10
CA PHE A 68 -15.45 -7.87 -12.65
C PHE A 68 -15.96 -9.21 -12.11
N ARG A 69 -16.93 -9.20 -11.20
CA ARG A 69 -17.50 -10.45 -10.64
C ARG A 69 -18.08 -11.36 -11.73
N SER A 70 -18.79 -10.77 -12.70
CA SER A 70 -19.39 -11.50 -13.82
C SER A 70 -18.33 -12.07 -14.76
N SER A 71 -17.30 -11.29 -15.10
CA SER A 71 -16.23 -11.67 -16.01
C SER A 71 -15.30 -12.73 -15.42
N TYR A 72 -14.94 -12.57 -14.15
CA TYR A 72 -14.10 -13.48 -13.39
C TYR A 72 -14.75 -14.87 -13.26
N ASN A 73 -16.03 -14.93 -12.88
CA ASN A 73 -16.78 -16.18 -12.80
C ASN A 73 -16.93 -16.91 -14.16
N LYS A 74 -16.88 -16.17 -15.27
CA LYS A 74 -16.97 -16.73 -16.63
C LYS A 74 -15.60 -17.11 -17.21
N GLY A 75 -14.51 -16.80 -16.50
CA GLY A 75 -13.14 -16.97 -17.02
C GLY A 75 -12.84 -16.10 -18.25
N LYS A 76 -13.61 -15.02 -18.48
CA LYS A 76 -13.45 -14.15 -19.65
C LYS A 76 -13.36 -12.70 -19.20
N LYS A 77 -12.17 -12.11 -19.30
CA LYS A 77 -11.90 -10.71 -18.94
C LYS A 77 -12.79 -9.76 -19.74
N ASP A 78 -13.44 -8.83 -19.02
CA ASP A 78 -14.24 -7.75 -19.58
C ASP A 78 -13.34 -6.54 -19.87
N PRO A 79 -13.35 -5.98 -21.09
CA PRO A 79 -12.45 -4.89 -21.49
C PRO A 79 -12.73 -3.57 -20.78
N ASP A 80 -13.91 -3.40 -20.18
CA ASP A 80 -14.26 -2.19 -19.43
C ASP A 80 -13.77 -2.24 -17.98
N VAL A 81 -13.28 -3.40 -17.51
CA VAL A 81 -12.74 -3.57 -16.16
C VAL A 81 -11.24 -3.35 -16.18
N GLY A 82 -10.72 -2.54 -15.25
CA GLY A 82 -9.28 -2.29 -15.15
C GLY A 82 -8.49 -3.60 -15.01
N THR A 83 -7.39 -3.75 -15.78
CA THR A 83 -6.55 -4.96 -15.77
C THR A 83 -6.05 -5.31 -14.38
N ILE A 84 -5.74 -4.28 -13.58
CA ILE A 84 -5.28 -4.39 -12.19
C ILE A 84 -6.22 -5.21 -11.30
N PHE A 85 -7.53 -5.21 -11.55
CA PHE A 85 -8.46 -6.04 -10.77
C PHE A 85 -8.18 -7.53 -10.96
N TYR A 86 -7.89 -7.95 -12.19
CA TYR A 86 -7.55 -9.34 -12.47
C TYR A 86 -6.17 -9.69 -11.94
N GLU A 87 -5.19 -8.80 -12.10
CA GLU A 87 -3.83 -9.01 -11.58
C GLU A 87 -3.84 -9.22 -10.06
N VAL A 88 -4.52 -8.34 -9.32
CA VAL A 88 -4.66 -8.48 -7.85
C VAL A 88 -5.48 -9.72 -7.49
N ALA A 89 -6.59 -9.99 -8.19
CA ALA A 89 -7.41 -11.16 -7.89
C ALA A 89 -6.68 -12.48 -8.14
N ASP A 90 -5.94 -12.58 -9.25
CA ASP A 90 -5.13 -13.75 -9.59
C ASP A 90 -3.97 -13.92 -8.60
N GLU A 91 -3.34 -12.83 -8.18
CA GLU A 91 -2.27 -12.85 -7.18
C GLU A 91 -2.75 -13.35 -5.82
N PHE A 92 -3.90 -12.88 -5.34
CA PHE A 92 -4.46 -13.27 -4.03
C PHE A 92 -5.44 -14.44 -4.12
N ASP A 93 -5.47 -15.18 -5.23
CA ASP A 93 -6.30 -16.38 -5.32
C ASP A 93 -5.86 -17.41 -4.26
N GLY A 94 -6.84 -17.97 -3.55
CA GLY A 94 -6.60 -18.81 -2.37
C GLY A 94 -6.02 -18.09 -1.13
N ARG A 95 -5.71 -16.79 -1.20
CA ARG A 95 -5.10 -16.00 -0.10
C ARG A 95 -5.89 -14.72 0.21
N LYS A 96 -7.22 -14.81 0.20
CA LYS A 96 -8.13 -13.68 0.46
C LYS A 96 -7.92 -13.03 1.84
N ASP A 97 -7.49 -13.81 2.83
CA ASP A 97 -7.16 -13.28 4.16
C ASP A 97 -5.95 -12.34 4.13
N GLU A 98 -4.97 -12.57 3.24
CA GLU A 98 -3.84 -11.64 3.06
C GLU A 98 -4.32 -10.33 2.41
N LEU A 99 -5.16 -10.42 1.38
CA LEU A 99 -5.78 -9.25 0.76
C LEU A 99 -6.59 -8.44 1.79
N HIS A 100 -7.36 -9.14 2.64
CA HIS A 100 -8.13 -8.51 3.71
C HIS A 100 -7.25 -7.79 4.73
N LYS A 101 -6.11 -8.38 5.12
CA LYS A 101 -5.14 -7.74 6.02
C LYS A 101 -4.58 -6.45 5.42
N ILE A 102 -4.27 -6.44 4.13
CA ILE A 102 -3.78 -5.25 3.43
C ILE A 102 -4.85 -4.18 3.39
N ALA A 103 -6.07 -4.52 2.96
CA ALA A 103 -7.19 -3.58 2.92
C ALA A 103 -7.51 -3.00 4.31
N SER A 104 -7.50 -3.85 5.35
CA SER A 104 -7.69 -3.44 6.74
C SER A 104 -6.60 -2.50 7.23
N ALA A 105 -5.34 -2.74 6.86
CA ALA A 105 -4.23 -1.86 7.19
C ALA A 105 -4.35 -0.49 6.51
N ILE A 106 -4.82 -0.44 5.25
CA ILE A 106 -5.10 0.81 4.55
C ILE A 106 -6.21 1.59 5.28
N ARG A 107 -7.33 0.93 5.60
CA ARG A 107 -8.46 1.54 6.33
C ARG A 107 -8.05 2.08 7.70
N LYS A 108 -7.29 1.30 8.45
CA LYS A 108 -6.76 1.67 9.79
C LYS A 108 -5.93 2.96 9.75
N ASN A 109 -5.19 3.19 8.67
CA ASN A 109 -4.29 4.32 8.52
C ASN A 109 -4.88 5.42 7.60
N CYS A 110 -6.19 5.40 7.34
CA CYS A 110 -6.84 6.33 6.42
C CYS A 110 -6.58 7.81 6.74
N GLU A 111 -6.69 8.20 8.02
CA GLU A 111 -6.46 9.59 8.46
C GLU A 111 -5.03 10.09 8.16
N PHE A 112 -4.05 9.20 8.21
CA PHE A 112 -2.70 9.53 7.78
C PHE A 112 -2.65 9.79 6.27
N PHE A 113 -3.27 8.92 5.46
CA PHE A 113 -3.26 9.07 4.00
C PHE A 113 -3.99 10.32 3.52
N LYS A 114 -5.05 10.77 4.20
CA LYS A 114 -5.74 12.03 3.87
C LYS A 114 -4.83 13.26 3.90
N THR A 115 -3.81 13.22 4.75
CA THR A 115 -2.92 14.37 4.99
C THR A 115 -1.51 14.16 4.45
N ALA A 116 -1.15 12.92 4.11
CA ALA A 116 0.15 12.59 3.55
C ALA A 116 0.34 13.23 2.17
N THR A 117 1.54 13.76 1.93
CA THR A 117 1.94 14.22 0.60
C THR A 117 2.34 13.02 -0.24
N PHE A 118 1.57 12.77 -1.31
CA PHE A 118 1.78 11.68 -2.26
C PHE A 118 2.16 12.25 -3.64
N GLY A 119 2.79 11.44 -4.50
CA GLY A 119 3.27 11.78 -5.85
C GLY A 119 4.79 11.97 -5.98
N ARG A 120 5.63 11.39 -5.10
CA ARG A 120 7.10 11.41 -5.28
C ARG A 120 7.58 10.20 -6.07
N GLU A 121 8.68 10.35 -6.84
CA GLU A 121 9.29 9.28 -7.68
C GLU A 121 9.58 7.96 -6.93
N LEU A 122 9.69 8.01 -5.61
CA LEU A 122 10.01 6.85 -4.77
C LEU A 122 8.78 6.10 -4.26
N GLU A 123 7.57 6.43 -4.69
CA GLU A 123 6.33 5.72 -4.33
C GLU A 123 6.09 4.63 -5.37
N GLY A 124 6.74 3.48 -5.16
CA GLY A 124 6.80 2.39 -6.14
C GLY A 124 5.45 1.75 -6.41
N GLU A 125 5.16 1.55 -7.70
CA GLU A 125 3.97 0.84 -8.20
C GLU A 125 4.12 -0.70 -8.11
N ASP A 126 5.30 -1.20 -7.74
CA ASP A 126 5.65 -2.63 -7.77
C ASP A 126 5.47 -3.35 -6.42
N PHE A 127 4.84 -2.72 -5.42
CA PHE A 127 4.66 -3.33 -4.10
C PHE A 127 3.37 -4.15 -4.01
N PRO A 128 3.40 -5.44 -3.60
CA PRO A 128 2.20 -6.26 -3.49
C PRO A 128 1.11 -5.65 -2.58
N GLU A 129 1.51 -4.95 -1.53
CA GLU A 129 0.64 -4.30 -0.56
C GLU A 129 0.15 -2.91 -1.02
N GLY A 130 0.61 -2.44 -2.19
CA GLY A 130 0.26 -1.14 -2.75
C GLY A 130 1.14 0.01 -2.27
N ALA A 131 0.95 1.16 -2.91
CA ALA A 131 1.83 2.30 -2.73
C ALA A 131 1.55 3.07 -1.43
N LEU A 132 0.32 2.98 -0.88
CA LEU A 132 -0.04 3.66 0.37
C LEU A 132 0.72 3.12 1.57
N LEU A 133 0.65 1.80 1.78
CA LEU A 133 1.29 1.19 2.94
C LEU A 133 2.82 1.23 2.85
N TYR A 134 3.36 1.12 1.63
CA TYR A 134 4.78 1.36 1.37
C TYR A 134 5.20 2.79 1.75
N HIS A 135 4.43 3.80 1.35
CA HIS A 135 4.68 5.18 1.75
C HIS A 135 4.63 5.34 3.28
N LEU A 136 3.62 4.76 3.94
CA LEU A 136 3.51 4.78 5.40
C LEU A 136 4.76 4.18 6.07
N HIS A 137 5.20 3.00 5.61
CA HIS A 137 6.39 2.34 6.15
C HIS A 137 7.60 3.29 6.11
N ARG A 138 7.88 3.91 4.96
CA ARG A 138 9.02 4.83 4.80
C ARG A 138 8.92 6.06 5.71
N VAL A 139 7.72 6.59 5.89
CA VAL A 139 7.47 7.72 6.79
C VAL A 139 7.74 7.33 8.23
N LEU A 140 7.24 6.17 8.67
CA LEU A 140 7.46 5.65 10.02
C LEU A 140 8.94 5.34 10.28
N GLU A 141 9.59 4.68 9.34
CA GLU A 141 11.02 4.36 9.38
C GLU A 141 11.86 5.64 9.58
N THR A 142 11.54 6.69 8.80
CA THR A 142 12.22 7.98 8.91
C THR A 142 11.87 8.73 10.19
N ARG A 143 10.62 8.69 10.63
CA ARG A 143 10.14 9.43 11.81
C ARG A 143 10.73 8.86 13.10
N ASP A 144 10.63 7.54 13.25
CA ASP A 144 10.96 6.85 14.50
C ASP A 144 12.44 6.42 14.52
N GLY A 145 13.01 6.06 13.37
CA GLY A 145 14.43 5.71 13.23
C GLY A 145 15.41 6.85 13.47
N ARG A 146 14.96 8.12 13.51
CA ARG A 146 15.81 9.28 13.81
C ARG A 146 16.44 9.25 15.19
N LYS A 147 15.77 8.65 16.17
CA LYS A 147 16.20 8.62 17.58
C LYS A 147 16.97 7.36 17.94
N ILE A 148 17.06 6.40 17.01
CA ILE A 148 17.68 5.11 17.25
C ILE A 148 19.20 5.24 17.07
N VAL A 149 19.94 4.79 18.09
CA VAL A 149 21.38 4.64 17.99
C VAL A 149 21.66 3.44 17.09
N ARG A 150 22.32 3.70 15.97
CA ARG A 150 22.65 2.68 14.97
C ARG A 150 23.86 1.86 15.40
N ALA A 151 23.85 0.59 15.06
CA ALA A 151 25.04 -0.25 15.16
C ALA A 151 26.17 0.27 14.25
N GLU A 152 27.40 -0.17 14.51
CA GLU A 152 28.57 0.16 13.68
C GLU A 152 28.63 -0.68 12.40
N ASN A 153 28.00 -1.86 12.42
CA ASN A 153 27.98 -2.82 11.34
C ASN A 153 26.55 -3.04 10.84
N CYS A 154 26.41 -3.34 9.55
CA CYS A 154 25.16 -3.86 9.01
C CYS A 154 24.79 -5.18 9.73
N GLU A 155 23.57 -5.30 10.24
CA GLU A 155 23.12 -6.50 10.96
C GLU A 155 22.79 -7.67 10.01
N ILE A 156 22.74 -7.43 8.70
CA ILE A 156 22.50 -8.47 7.68
C ILE A 156 23.80 -8.98 7.07
N CYS A 157 24.62 -8.09 6.51
CA CYS A 157 25.85 -8.47 5.78
C CYS A 157 27.13 -8.21 6.55
N HIS A 158 27.04 -7.73 7.80
CA HIS A 158 28.16 -7.45 8.70
C HIS A 158 29.18 -6.43 8.18
N LEU A 159 28.80 -5.67 7.14
CA LEU A 159 29.65 -4.65 6.55
C LEU A 159 29.82 -3.47 7.51
N ASN A 160 31.07 -3.12 7.82
CA ASN A 160 31.44 -1.88 8.49
C ASN A 160 31.76 -0.80 7.45
N LEU A 161 30.88 0.18 7.27
CA LEU A 161 31.11 1.25 6.29
C LEU A 161 32.23 2.21 6.68
N SER A 162 32.56 2.29 7.98
CA SER A 162 33.66 3.16 8.47
C SER A 162 35.05 2.60 8.16
N GLU A 163 35.16 1.28 7.91
CA GLU A 163 36.41 0.63 7.48
C GLU A 163 36.64 0.75 5.97
N ILE A 164 35.57 0.96 5.20
CA ILE A 164 35.61 1.02 3.73
C ILE A 164 35.80 2.44 3.25
N TYR A 165 35.05 3.37 3.84
CA TYR A 165 35.08 4.77 3.45
C TYR A 165 36.00 5.57 4.37
N LYS A 166 36.62 6.61 3.83
CA LYS A 166 37.38 7.56 4.66
C LYS A 166 36.46 8.15 5.73
N PRO A 167 37.01 8.52 6.91
CA PRO A 167 36.22 9.13 7.98
C PRO A 167 35.37 10.27 7.44
N THR A 168 34.06 10.05 7.43
CA THR A 168 33.07 11.04 6.98
C THR A 168 32.11 11.28 8.14
N PRO A 169 31.68 12.52 8.39
CA PRO A 169 30.71 12.80 9.43
C PRO A 169 29.39 12.04 9.16
N GLY A 170 28.98 11.22 10.12
CA GLY A 170 27.69 10.51 10.11
C GLY A 170 27.82 9.00 9.88
N ASN A 171 26.89 8.24 10.49
CA ASN A 171 26.73 6.82 10.21
C ASN A 171 25.88 6.67 8.92
N PHE A 172 26.47 6.08 7.87
CA PHE A 172 25.80 5.80 6.59
C PHE A 172 24.86 4.59 6.63
N LEU A 173 24.90 3.82 7.71
CA LEU A 173 23.91 2.79 7.96
C LEU A 173 22.55 3.45 8.21
N GLN A 174 21.51 2.73 7.83
CA GLN A 174 20.13 3.15 7.90
C GLN A 174 19.40 2.28 8.91
N CYS A 175 18.38 2.84 9.55
CA CYS A 175 17.45 2.03 10.33
C CYS A 175 16.37 1.53 9.38
N HIS A 176 16.07 0.25 9.44
CA HIS A 176 14.93 -0.36 8.78
C HIS A 176 13.92 -0.80 9.81
N LEU A 177 12.66 -0.39 9.65
CA LEU A 177 11.57 -0.85 10.50
C LEU A 177 11.24 -2.29 10.08
N THR A 178 11.25 -3.26 11.00
CA THR A 178 10.98 -4.68 10.67
C THR A 178 9.54 -5.10 10.94
N VAL A 179 8.70 -4.17 11.35
CA VAL A 179 7.29 -4.45 11.63
C VAL A 179 6.56 -4.68 10.31
N PRO A 180 5.83 -5.80 10.18
CA PRO A 180 5.11 -6.12 8.95
C PRO A 180 4.23 -4.97 8.49
N ILE A 181 4.26 -4.67 7.19
CA ILE A 181 3.52 -3.55 6.60
C ILE A 181 2.02 -3.54 6.99
N THR A 182 1.39 -4.71 7.02
CA THR A 182 -0.03 -4.85 7.39
C THR A 182 -0.33 -4.57 8.87
N GLU A 183 0.70 -4.56 9.73
CA GLU A 183 0.57 -4.30 11.17
C GLU A 183 0.85 -2.84 11.52
N LEU A 184 1.31 -2.03 10.55
CA LEU A 184 1.67 -0.64 10.76
C LEU A 184 0.51 0.19 11.32
N ASN A 185 0.86 1.15 12.17
CA ASN A 185 -0.05 2.11 12.77
C ASN A 185 0.60 3.49 12.79
N SER A 186 0.06 4.40 12.00
CA SER A 186 0.54 5.78 11.88
C SER A 186 0.56 6.53 13.22
N SER A 187 -0.34 6.18 14.14
CA SER A 187 -0.48 6.83 15.44
C SER A 187 0.41 6.23 16.54
N LYS A 188 1.08 5.10 16.29
CA LYS A 188 2.03 4.48 17.23
C LYS A 188 3.44 4.95 16.90
N HIS A 189 4.28 5.13 17.93
CA HIS A 189 5.74 5.20 17.77
C HIS A 189 6.38 3.83 17.95
N TYR A 190 7.28 3.48 17.05
CA TYR A 190 8.06 2.24 17.11
C TYR A 190 9.36 2.43 17.90
N ALA A 191 9.75 1.41 18.67
CA ALA A 191 10.89 1.42 19.57
C ALA A 191 12.15 0.87 18.89
N ALA A 192 13.32 0.95 19.54
CA ALA A 192 14.57 0.46 18.96
C ALA A 192 14.50 -1.01 18.53
N ASP A 193 13.82 -1.85 19.31
CA ASP A 193 13.67 -3.29 19.05
C ASP A 193 12.79 -3.60 17.81
N ASP A 194 12.06 -2.61 17.30
CA ASP A 194 11.28 -2.72 16.06
C ASP A 194 12.15 -2.46 14.81
N PHE A 195 13.45 -2.18 14.98
CA PHE A 195 14.35 -1.79 13.90
C PHE A 195 15.60 -2.63 13.83
N ILE A 196 16.17 -2.69 12.63
CA ILE A 196 17.52 -3.19 12.38
C ILE A 196 18.37 -2.11 11.70
N THR A 197 19.65 -2.10 12.00
CA THR A 197 20.67 -1.27 11.36
C THR A 197 21.21 -1.99 10.13
N VAL A 198 21.05 -1.41 8.95
CA VAL A 198 21.42 -2.02 7.67
C VAL A 198 22.23 -1.06 6.79
N CYS A 199 23.08 -1.61 5.92
CA CYS A 199 23.76 -0.81 4.91
C CYS A 199 22.79 -0.40 3.79
N PRO A 200 23.10 0.63 2.99
CA PRO A 200 22.22 1.10 1.92
C PRO A 200 21.79 0.03 0.91
N ASN A 201 22.65 -0.93 0.63
CA ASN A 201 22.33 -2.03 -0.28
C ASN A 201 21.36 -3.02 0.35
N CYS A 202 21.58 -3.43 1.61
CA CYS A 202 20.65 -4.30 2.33
C CYS A 202 19.30 -3.60 2.54
N HIS A 203 19.30 -2.31 2.85
CA HIS A 203 18.08 -1.50 2.98
C HIS A 203 17.25 -1.50 1.70
N ALA A 204 17.89 -1.23 0.56
CA ALA A 204 17.22 -1.25 -0.74
C ALA A 204 16.67 -2.64 -1.10
N VAL A 205 17.36 -3.72 -0.70
CA VAL A 205 16.90 -5.11 -0.93
C VAL A 205 15.68 -5.44 -0.04
N LEU A 206 15.68 -5.02 1.22
CA LEU A 206 14.54 -5.20 2.14
C LEU A 206 13.29 -4.51 1.58
N HIS A 207 13.44 -3.25 1.14
CA HIS A 207 12.38 -2.48 0.50
C HIS A 207 11.86 -3.08 -0.82
N ARG A 208 12.56 -4.04 -1.43
CA ARG A 208 12.11 -4.73 -2.65
C ARG A 208 11.45 -6.08 -2.38
N ASN A 209 11.86 -6.78 -1.32
CA ASN A 209 11.38 -8.15 -1.07
C ASN A 209 10.16 -8.21 -0.16
N ARG A 210 10.08 -7.33 0.85
CA ARG A 210 9.01 -7.14 1.85
C ARG A 210 9.60 -6.34 3.04
N PRO A 211 9.32 -5.04 3.17
CA PRO A 211 9.61 -4.24 4.36
C PRO A 211 8.95 -4.81 5.62
#